data_AF-A0A7C2VY65-F1
#
_entry.id   AF-A0A7C2VY65-F1
#
_cell.length_a   1.000
_cell.length_b   1.000
_cell.length_c   1.000
_cell.angle_alpha   90.00
_cell.angle_beta   90.00
_cell.angle_gamma   90.00
#
_symmetry.space_group_name_H-M   'P 1'
#
loop_
_entity.id
_entity.type
_entity.pdbx_description
1 polymer ?
#
loop_
_entity_poly.entity_id
_entity_poly.type
_entity_poly.pdbx_seq_one_letter_code
_entity_poly.pdbx_strand_id
1 'polypeptide(L)'
;MGSVLQIAIRTGTPLLLGAIGEIYAERSGVMNLGIEGIMAVGAVVGVAVSLATGDVWLSFLLACIAGVVMALVHAFASVSLYANQVVSGLA
;
A
#
# COMPACT_ATOMS: atom_id res chain seq x y z
N MET A 1 -18.36 -17.32 16.28
CA MET A 1 -17.88 -17.74 14.95
C MET A 1 -18.27 -16.78 13.83
N GLY A 2 -19.55 -16.38 13.69
CA GLY A 2 -19.99 -15.52 12.57
C GLY A 2 -19.31 -14.14 12.49
N SER A 3 -18.94 -13.55 13.63
CA SER A 3 -18.27 -12.22 13.69
C SER A 3 -16.82 -12.25 13.19
N VAL A 4 -16.07 -13.32 13.47
CA VAL A 4 -14.65 -13.43 13.07
C VAL A 4 -14.54 -13.54 11.55
N LEU A 5 -15.42 -14.33 10.92
CA LEU A 5 -15.42 -14.51 9.47
C LEU A 5 -15.74 -13.19 8.74
N GLN A 6 -16.69 -12.39 9.25
CA GLN A 6 -17.02 -11.09 8.65
C GLN A 6 -15.86 -10.11 8.72
N ILE A 7 -15.16 -10.05 9.85
CA ILE A 7 -13.97 -9.19 10.01
C ILE A 7 -12.88 -9.65 9.03
N ALA A 8 -12.58 -10.96 8.99
CA ALA A 8 -11.55 -11.53 8.13
C ALA A 8 -11.77 -11.20 6.65
N ILE A 9 -13.01 -11.25 6.15
CA ILE A 9 -13.30 -10.89 4.75
C ILE A 9 -13.11 -9.38 4.53
N ARG A 10 -13.63 -8.54 5.42
CA ARG A 10 -13.61 -7.08 5.26
C ARG A 10 -12.20 -6.50 5.31
N THR A 11 -11.34 -6.99 6.20
CA THR A 11 -9.94 -6.54 6.29
C THR A 11 -9.00 -7.36 5.41
N GLY A 12 -9.29 -8.63 5.15
CA GLY A 12 -8.44 -9.50 4.34
C GLY A 12 -8.51 -9.20 2.85
N THR A 13 -9.63 -8.71 2.33
CA THR A 13 -9.79 -8.38 0.90
C THR A 13 -8.77 -7.32 0.43
N PRO A 14 -8.61 -6.16 1.08
CA PRO A 14 -7.58 -5.20 0.67
C PRO A 14 -6.17 -5.75 0.84
N LEU A 15 -5.90 -6.54 1.89
CA LEU A 15 -4.59 -7.19 2.09
C LEU A 15 -4.27 -8.20 0.97
N LEU A 16 -5.26 -8.96 0.50
CA LEU A 16 -5.10 -9.87 -0.65
C LEU A 16 -4.72 -9.11 -1.93
N LEU A 17 -5.29 -7.92 -2.16
CA LEU A 17 -4.90 -7.08 -3.29
C LEU A 17 -3.45 -6.60 -3.16
N GLY A 18 -3.03 -6.21 -1.94
CA GLY A 18 -1.64 -5.87 -1.63
C GLY A 18 -0.69 -7.03 -1.89
N ALA A 19 -1.02 -8.23 -1.39
CA ALA A 19 -0.22 -9.44 -1.56
C ALA A 19 -0.03 -9.83 -3.03
N ILE A 20 -1.06 -9.67 -3.86
CA ILE A 20 -0.93 -9.87 -5.32
C ILE A 20 0.11 -8.90 -5.90
N GLY A 21 0.07 -7.62 -5.49
CA GLY A 21 1.07 -6.62 -5.86
C GLY A 21 2.48 -6.99 -5.42
N GLU A 22 2.63 -7.49 -4.19
CA GLU A 22 3.92 -7.96 -3.67
C GLU A 22 4.47 -9.16 -4.44
N ILE A 23 3.63 -10.10 -4.86
CA ILE A 23 4.07 -11.22 -5.71
C ILE A 23 4.74 -10.68 -6.98
N TYR A 24 4.18 -9.66 -7.63
CA TYR A 24 4.84 -9.05 -8.79
C TYR A 24 6.17 -8.37 -8.43
N ALA A 25 6.22 -7.67 -7.30
CA ALA A 25 7.44 -7.01 -6.83
C ALA A 25 8.55 -8.03 -6.52
N GLU A 26 8.24 -9.10 -5.79
CA GLU A 26 9.18 -10.18 -5.47
C GLU A 26 9.71 -10.86 -6.74
N ARG A 27 8.84 -11.08 -7.74
CA ARG A 27 9.22 -11.64 -9.03
C ARG A 27 10.16 -10.72 -9.82
N SER A 28 10.15 -9.43 -9.55
CA SER A 28 11.10 -8.44 -10.08
C SER A 28 12.39 -8.29 -9.25
N GLY A 29 12.51 -9.02 -8.13
CA GLY A 29 13.66 -8.97 -7.24
C GLY A 29 13.59 -7.87 -6.16
N VAL A 30 12.42 -7.25 -5.96
CA VAL A 30 12.19 -6.22 -4.94
C VAL A 30 11.18 -6.72 -3.93
N MET A 31 11.62 -6.97 -2.70
CA MET A 31 10.76 -7.29 -1.57
C MET A 31 10.27 -5.99 -0.92
N ASN A 32 8.96 -5.87 -0.69
CA ASN A 32 8.35 -4.66 -0.14
C ASN A 32 7.56 -4.92 1.14
N LEU A 33 8.28 -5.28 2.20
CA LEU A 33 7.73 -5.55 3.54
C LEU A 33 6.95 -4.36 4.14
N GLY A 34 7.05 -3.16 3.55
CA GLY A 34 6.35 -1.95 3.96
C GLY A 34 4.99 -1.74 3.28
N ILE A 35 4.45 -2.74 2.58
CA ILE A 35 3.21 -2.59 1.82
C ILE A 35 2.01 -2.14 2.68
N GLU A 36 1.92 -2.62 3.93
CA GLU A 36 0.85 -2.21 4.85
C GLU A 36 0.92 -0.70 5.15
N GLY A 37 2.13 -0.15 5.28
CA GLY A 37 2.35 1.28 5.44
C GLY A 37 1.94 2.07 4.19
N ILE A 38 2.31 1.59 3.00
CA ILE A 38 1.91 2.20 1.73
C ILE A 38 0.38 2.21 1.57
N MET A 39 -0.29 1.11 1.94
CA MET A 39 -1.75 1.01 1.95
C MET A 39 -2.38 2.00 2.95
N ALA A 40 -1.80 2.14 4.15
CA ALA A 40 -2.26 3.07 5.16
C ALA A 40 -2.14 4.53 4.68
N VAL A 41 -1.03 4.91 4.04
CA VAL A 41 -0.85 6.24 3.44
C VAL A 41 -1.92 6.50 2.38
N GLY A 42 -2.16 5.55 1.47
CA GLY A 42 -3.23 5.66 0.47
C GLY A 42 -4.61 5.84 1.10
N ALA A 43 -4.92 5.09 2.16
CA ALA A 43 -6.18 5.21 2.88
C ALA A 43 -6.37 6.59 3.53
N VAL A 44 -5.33 7.12 4.18
CA VAL A 44 -5.37 8.47 4.78
C VAL A 44 -5.57 9.54 3.72
N VAL A 45 -4.84 9.47 2.60
CA VAL A 45 -4.99 10.42 1.48
C VAL A 45 -6.39 10.33 0.88
N GLY A 46 -6.91 9.12 0.64
CA GLY A 46 -8.27 8.94 0.12
C GLY A 46 -9.34 9.55 1.01
N VAL A 47 -9.25 9.34 2.33
CA VAL A 47 -10.18 9.96 3.31
C VAL A 47 -10.02 11.48 3.30
N ALA A 48 -8.79 12.01 3.33
CA ALA A 48 -8.54 13.45 3.35
C ALA A 48 -9.13 14.16 2.11
N VAL A 49 -8.92 13.59 0.92
CA VAL A 49 -9.47 14.13 -0.34
C VAL A 49 -10.99 14.01 -0.36
N SER A 50 -11.55 12.90 0.11
CA SER A 50 -13.00 12.69 0.16
C SER A 50 -13.67 13.71 1.07
N LEU A 51 -13.06 14.02 2.22
CA LEU A 51 -13.57 15.03 3.16
C LEU A 51 -13.48 16.46 2.60
N ALA A 52 -12.43 16.76 1.82
CA ALA A 52 -12.22 18.09 1.26
C ALA A 52 -13.06 18.37 0.01
N THR A 53 -13.31 17.35 -0.82
CA THR A 53 -13.89 17.53 -2.16
C THR A 53 -15.26 16.90 -2.34
N GLY A 54 -15.59 15.86 -1.56
CA GLY A 54 -16.79 15.04 -1.76
C GLY A 54 -16.74 14.15 -3.01
N ASP A 55 -15.68 14.20 -3.83
CA ASP A 55 -15.56 13.43 -5.07
C ASP A 55 -14.83 12.09 -4.81
N VAL A 56 -15.57 10.99 -4.93
CA VAL A 56 -15.07 9.64 -4.68
C VAL A 56 -14.02 9.21 -5.72
N TRP A 57 -14.18 9.61 -6.98
CA TRP A 57 -13.26 9.23 -8.05
C TRP A 57 -11.92 9.96 -7.93
N LEU A 58 -11.98 11.24 -7.61
CA LEU A 58 -10.78 12.03 -7.31
C LEU A 58 -10.04 11.48 -6.08
N SER A 59 -10.79 11.11 -5.05
CA SER A 59 -10.23 10.48 -3.83
C SER A 59 -9.51 9.18 -4.12
N PHE A 60 -10.13 8.31 -4.94
CA PHE A 60 -9.52 7.06 -5.37
C PHE A 60 -8.24 7.29 -6.17
N LEU A 61 -8.27 8.19 -7.15
CA LEU A 61 -7.10 8.50 -7.99
C LEU A 61 -5.93 9.02 -7.14
N LEU A 62 -6.18 9.96 -6.23
CA LEU A 62 -5.14 10.53 -5.39
C LEU A 62 -4.61 9.54 -4.34
N ALA A 63 -5.45 8.65 -3.82
CA ALA A 63 -5.00 7.53 -2.97
C ALA A 63 -4.03 6.59 -3.72
N CYS A 64 -4.33 6.25 -4.99
CA CYS A 64 -3.45 5.46 -5.82
C CYS A 64 -2.11 6.17 -6.09
N ILE A 65 -2.15 7.47 -6.42
CA ILE A 65 -0.93 8.26 -6.66
C ILE A 65 -0.06 8.31 -5.40
N ALA A 66 -0.65 8.51 -4.22
CA ALA A 66 0.11 8.50 -2.96
C ALA A 66 0.81 7.15 -2.72
N GLY A 67 0.13 6.03 -2.99
CA GLY A 67 0.72 4.70 -2.91
C GLY A 67 1.89 4.52 -3.87
N VAL A 68 1.74 4.97 -5.12
CA VAL A 68 2.83 4.94 -6.13
C VAL A 68 4.03 5.76 -5.68
N VAL A 69 3.81 6.97 -5.16
CA VAL A 69 4.89 7.83 -4.66
C VAL A 69 5.67 7.14 -3.54
N MET A 70 4.98 6.52 -2.58
CA MET A 70 5.65 5.79 -1.50
C MET A 70 6.40 4.56 -2.02
N ALA A 71 5.82 3.80 -2.95
CA ALA A 71 6.49 2.67 -3.58
C ALA A 71 7.75 3.10 -4.36
N LEU A 72 7.73 4.27 -5.00
CA LEU A 72 8.90 4.83 -5.67
C LEU A 72 10.00 5.23 -4.69
N VAL A 73 9.67 5.73 -3.50
CA VAL A 73 10.66 6.01 -2.45
C VAL A 73 11.34 4.72 -2.01
N HIS A 74 10.57 3.65 -1.77
CA HIS A 74 11.13 2.33 -1.44
C HIS A 74 11.98 1.77 -2.59
N ALA A 75 11.51 1.89 -3.83
CA ALA A 75 12.25 1.46 -5.01
C ALA A 75 13.57 2.24 -5.17
N PHE A 76 13.57 3.55 -4.91
CA PHE A 76 14.79 4.35 -4.95
C PHE A 76 15.80 3.88 -3.90
N ALA A 77 15.37 3.68 -2.65
CA ALA A 77 16.24 3.18 -1.59
C ALA A 77 16.79 1.78 -1.89
N SER A 78 15.94 0.86 -2.35
CA SER A 78 16.30 -0.54 -2.58
C SER A 78 17.08 -0.77 -3.87
N VAL A 79 16.69 -0.13 -4.97
CA VAL A 79 17.27 -0.36 -6.31
C VAL A 79 18.43 0.59 -6.58
N SER A 80 18.30 1.88 -6.24
CA SER A 80 19.33 2.87 -6.57
C SER A 80 20.41 2.97 -5.49
N LEU A 81 20.03 2.85 -4.21
CA LEU A 81 20.96 2.98 -3.08
C LEU A 81 21.41 1.63 -2.49
N TYR A 82 20.90 0.51 -2.99
CA TYR A 82 21.18 -0.83 -2.47
C TYR A 82 20.94 -0.97 -0.97
N ALA A 83 19.96 -0.23 -0.44
CA ALA A 83 19.60 -0.31 0.97
C ALA A 83 19.03 -1.69 1.30
N ASN A 84 19.20 -2.11 2.55
CA ASN A 84 18.58 -3.35 3.03
C ASN A 84 17.05 -3.20 3.02
N GLN A 85 16.39 -3.96 2.16
CA GLN A 85 14.95 -3.93 1.93
C GLN A 85 14.12 -4.29 3.16
N VAL A 86 14.68 -5.08 4.09
CA VAL A 86 14.04 -5.40 5.38
C VAL A 86 14.00 -4.15 6.26
N VAL A 87 15.09 -3.39 6.30
CA VAL A 87 15.17 -2.17 7.11
C VAL A 87 14.32 -1.07 6.49
N SER A 88 14.42 -0.84 5.18
CA SER A 88 13.63 0.21 4.52
C SER A 88 12.14 -0.09 4.47
N GLY A 89 11.75 -1.38 4.49
CA GLY A 89 10.35 -1.79 4.49
C GLY A 89 9.69 -1.83 5.87
N LEU A 90 10.45 -1.99 6.96
CA LEU A 90 9.89 -2.12 8.32
C LEU A 90 10.10 -0.89 9.22
N ALA A 91 10.98 0.04 8.84
CA ALA A 91 11.29 1.25 9.61
C ALA A 91 10.19 2.32 9.45
#